data_AF-A0A926CYN8-F1
#
_entry.id   AF-A0A926CYN8-F1
#
_cell.length_a   1.000
_cell.length_b   1.000
_cell.length_c   1.000
_cell.angle_alpha   90.00
_cell.angle_beta   90.00
_cell.angle_gamma   90.00
#
_symmetry.space_group_name_H-M   'P 1'
#
loop_
_entity.id
_entity.type
_entity.pdbx_description
1 polymer ?
#
loop_
_entity_poly.entity_id
_entity_poly.type
_entity_poly.pdbx_seq_one_letter_code
_entity_poly.pdbx_strand_id
1 'polypeptide(L)'
;MIYNVSFDICATIISAFSLYLILSKKDIRRSSNRLLMYIIIAELISAIFDIWSSVANSYVMDYSYLFRDILNYIFLFAHTSTACLFAWYMIMLLGLQHRIGKVLLAIFLLPEILGVVLPLALNPVLNWVFYYDSSRIYSHGIMIYALYGAGYFYILFATGLAVRFRGTLRKVQRQAAILFLIFSIIPIFIQQVFMPHQLLELFFQSIGIFGFLTTVENLNEIYNPITNVYNRIIFLQDVALAIKSENRFAVVTIKLSRSEYLQAMLMGTDYSNGLFASIAEQLKELFSNDNVYDCERGHFAILTDYNSPDATKMLMQNIAQRFTAGWSYRNHIMQLPAQLCIINIPEDVQTAELLMQLVDLTYNGIDAAPQIATASLLQKELQQRQTPMSASDPLSKELLEMMDQFVAGTTTLTPAERHIMRFYIDGHEIAEIPELAFISINTVRKHNKNIYRKLGVGTKEELMLYIDLLRRSNRLDELNTIQ
;
A
#
# COMPACT_ATOMS: atom_id res chain seq x y z
N MET A 1 -32.79 -35.75 -11.08
CA MET A 1 -31.45 -36.05 -10.53
C MET A 1 -31.30 -35.27 -9.23
N ILE A 2 -30.57 -35.79 -8.24
CA ILE A 2 -30.35 -35.11 -6.97
C ILE A 2 -28.97 -34.46 -7.02
N TYR A 3 -28.93 -33.13 -7.00
CA TYR A 3 -27.67 -32.38 -6.96
C TYR A 3 -27.06 -32.41 -5.55
N ASN A 4 -25.72 -32.49 -5.45
CA ASN A 4 -25.03 -32.34 -4.18
C ASN A 4 -24.58 -30.89 -3.97
N VAL A 5 -25.18 -30.23 -2.98
CA VAL A 5 -24.99 -28.80 -2.67
C VAL A 5 -23.91 -28.54 -1.61
N SER A 6 -23.14 -29.55 -1.23
CA SER A 6 -22.17 -29.44 -0.11
C SER A 6 -21.10 -28.38 -0.38
N PHE A 7 -20.62 -28.28 -1.62
CA PHE A 7 -19.64 -27.28 -2.03
C PHE A 7 -20.23 -25.87 -2.08
N ASP A 8 -21.49 -25.70 -2.47
CA ASP A 8 -22.16 -24.38 -2.46
C ASP A 8 -22.42 -23.89 -1.03
N ILE A 9 -22.66 -24.80 -0.08
CA ILE A 9 -22.72 -24.46 1.35
C ILE A 9 -21.36 -23.91 1.80
N CYS A 10 -20.26 -24.55 1.40
CA CYS A 10 -18.91 -24.03 1.66
C CYS A 10 -18.69 -22.67 1.00
N ALA A 11 -19.11 -22.50 -0.27
CA ALA A 11 -19.03 -21.24 -1.00
C ALA A 11 -19.78 -20.11 -0.27
N THR A 12 -21.00 -20.41 0.21
CA THR A 12 -21.83 -19.47 0.98
C THR A 12 -21.11 -19.01 2.26
N ILE A 13 -20.48 -19.93 3.00
CA ILE A 13 -19.73 -19.61 4.21
C ILE A 13 -18.52 -18.73 3.91
N ILE A 14 -17.74 -19.06 2.87
CA ILE A 14 -16.56 -18.28 2.45
C ILE A 14 -16.97 -16.88 1.99
N SER A 15 -18.04 -16.76 1.21
CA SER A 15 -18.56 -15.48 0.73
C SER A 15 -19.13 -14.63 1.87
N ALA A 16 -19.83 -15.25 2.84
CA ALA A 16 -20.32 -14.56 4.03
C ALA A 16 -19.16 -14.06 4.91
N PHE A 17 -18.11 -14.87 5.08
CA PHE A 17 -16.91 -14.45 5.79
C PHE A 17 -16.17 -13.32 5.06
N SER A 18 -16.04 -13.42 3.74
CA SER A 18 -15.48 -12.36 2.89
C SER A 18 -16.26 -11.05 3.03
N LEU A 19 -17.60 -11.14 3.09
CA LEU A 19 -18.48 -9.99 3.29
C LEU A 19 -18.29 -9.37 4.69
N TYR A 20 -18.18 -10.20 5.73
CA TYR A 20 -17.88 -9.73 7.07
C TYR A 20 -16.52 -9.00 7.14
N LEU A 21 -15.49 -9.53 6.48
CA LEU A 21 -14.16 -8.91 6.46
C LEU A 21 -14.17 -7.53 5.79
N ILE A 22 -14.89 -7.37 4.67
CA ILE A 22 -14.96 -6.08 3.97
C ILE A 22 -15.84 -5.07 4.72
N LEU A 23 -16.91 -5.52 5.38
CA LEU A 23 -17.81 -4.67 6.18
C LEU A 23 -17.19 -4.21 7.50
N SER A 24 -16.32 -5.03 8.09
CA SER A 24 -15.64 -4.71 9.35
C SER A 24 -14.58 -3.60 9.20
N LYS A 25 -14.30 -3.16 7.97
CA LYS A 25 -13.27 -2.16 7.67
C LYS A 25 -13.86 -0.75 7.58
N LYS A 26 -13.16 0.23 8.18
CA LYS A 26 -13.57 1.65 8.20
C LYS A 26 -13.45 2.37 6.84
N ASP A 27 -12.87 1.73 5.82
CA ASP A 27 -12.47 2.34 4.53
C ASP A 27 -13.37 1.92 3.33
N ILE A 28 -14.64 1.61 3.60
CA ILE A 28 -15.66 1.29 2.56
C ILE A 28 -15.95 2.51 1.65
N ARG A 29 -15.49 3.71 2.00
CA ARG A 29 -15.78 4.94 1.25
C ARG A 29 -15.08 5.00 -0.12
N ARG A 30 -13.96 4.29 -0.31
CA ARG A 30 -13.27 4.24 -1.61
C ARG A 30 -14.10 3.47 -2.64
N SER A 31 -14.26 4.02 -3.85
CA SER A 31 -15.09 3.44 -4.92
C SER A 31 -14.72 2.00 -5.29
N SER A 32 -13.43 1.65 -5.26
CA SER A 32 -12.95 0.28 -5.54
C SER A 32 -13.39 -0.73 -4.48
N ASN A 33 -13.37 -0.36 -3.19
CA ASN A 33 -13.79 -1.24 -2.09
C ASN A 33 -15.30 -1.50 -2.12
N ARG A 34 -16.11 -0.49 -2.49
CA ARG A 34 -17.56 -0.68 -2.69
C ARG A 34 -17.86 -1.66 -3.81
N LEU A 35 -17.10 -1.60 -4.90
CA LEU A 35 -17.31 -2.50 -6.03
C LEU A 35 -16.89 -3.94 -5.71
N LEU A 36 -15.79 -4.13 -4.97
CA LEU A 36 -15.41 -5.45 -4.45
C LEU A 36 -16.48 -6.01 -3.50
N MET A 37 -17.07 -5.16 -2.65
CA MET A 37 -18.20 -5.54 -1.81
C MET A 37 -19.41 -5.98 -2.65
N TYR A 38 -19.75 -5.26 -3.72
CA TYR A 38 -20.83 -5.68 -4.63
C TYR A 38 -20.56 -7.01 -5.31
N ILE A 39 -19.30 -7.30 -5.68
CA ILE A 39 -18.91 -8.61 -6.23
C ILE A 39 -19.13 -9.71 -5.18
N ILE A 40 -18.69 -9.50 -3.93
CA ILE A 40 -18.87 -10.47 -2.84
C ILE A 40 -20.37 -10.69 -2.54
N ILE A 41 -21.17 -9.62 -2.57
CA ILE A 41 -22.63 -9.73 -2.38
C ILE A 41 -23.26 -10.53 -3.53
N ALA A 42 -22.89 -10.24 -4.79
CA ALA A 42 -23.39 -10.98 -5.94
C ALA A 42 -23.01 -12.46 -5.88
N GLU A 43 -21.78 -12.77 -5.46
CA GLU A 43 -21.30 -14.14 -5.23
C GLU A 43 -22.11 -14.85 -4.13
N LEU A 44 -22.36 -14.17 -3.02
CA LEU A 44 -23.15 -14.72 -1.92
C LEU A 44 -24.60 -15.01 -2.34
N ILE A 45 -25.21 -14.09 -3.11
CA ILE A 45 -26.54 -14.29 -3.70
C ILE A 45 -26.49 -15.50 -4.65
N SER A 46 -25.48 -15.59 -5.51
CA SER A 46 -25.31 -16.72 -6.42
C SER A 46 -25.29 -18.05 -5.67
N ALA A 47 -24.43 -18.20 -4.64
CA ALA A 47 -24.32 -19.42 -3.85
C ALA A 47 -25.62 -19.82 -3.13
N ILE A 48 -26.33 -18.85 -2.53
CA ILE A 48 -27.60 -19.13 -1.83
C ILE A 48 -28.66 -19.60 -2.82
N PHE A 49 -28.80 -18.92 -3.96
CA PHE A 49 -29.82 -19.24 -4.95
C PHE A 49 -29.47 -20.48 -5.78
N ASP A 50 -28.19 -20.84 -5.93
CA ASP A 50 -27.81 -22.13 -6.51
C ASP A 50 -28.28 -23.29 -5.62
N ILE A 51 -28.02 -23.23 -4.30
CA ILE A 51 -28.52 -24.24 -3.34
C ILE A 51 -30.03 -24.40 -3.46
N TRP A 52 -30.78 -23.29 -3.40
CA TRP A 52 -32.24 -23.34 -3.45
C TRP A 52 -32.76 -23.82 -4.80
N SER A 53 -32.19 -23.34 -5.91
CA SER A 53 -32.60 -23.76 -7.25
C SER A 53 -32.30 -25.24 -7.47
N SER A 54 -31.12 -25.73 -7.04
CA SER A 54 -30.69 -27.11 -7.14
C SER A 54 -31.55 -28.06 -6.29
N VAL A 55 -31.93 -27.66 -5.07
CA VAL A 55 -32.88 -28.41 -4.24
C VAL A 55 -34.26 -28.43 -4.90
N ALA A 56 -34.79 -27.27 -5.31
CA ALA A 56 -36.11 -27.19 -5.92
C ALA A 56 -36.21 -27.95 -7.26
N ASN A 57 -35.11 -28.00 -8.01
CA ASN A 57 -34.99 -28.78 -9.25
C ASN A 57 -34.79 -30.28 -9.00
N SER A 58 -34.31 -30.68 -7.82
CA SER A 58 -34.16 -32.09 -7.44
C SER A 58 -35.50 -32.69 -6.97
N TYR A 59 -36.30 -31.91 -6.24
CA TYR A 59 -37.60 -32.32 -5.66
C TYR A 59 -38.77 -31.77 -6.47
N VAL A 60 -38.88 -32.27 -7.70
CA VAL A 60 -39.76 -31.72 -8.75
C VAL A 60 -41.26 -31.75 -8.41
N MET A 61 -41.68 -32.63 -7.49
CA MET A 61 -43.09 -32.74 -7.08
C MET A 61 -43.47 -31.76 -5.96
N ASP A 62 -42.49 -31.24 -5.22
CA ASP A 62 -42.72 -30.43 -4.02
C ASP A 62 -42.76 -28.93 -4.34
N TYR A 63 -42.30 -28.52 -5.52
CA TYR A 63 -42.16 -27.13 -5.91
C TYR A 63 -42.85 -26.81 -7.25
N SER A 64 -43.49 -25.64 -7.32
CA SER A 64 -44.13 -25.15 -8.54
C SER A 64 -43.10 -24.66 -9.58
N TYR A 65 -43.50 -24.62 -10.85
CA TYR A 65 -42.65 -24.09 -11.92
C TYR A 65 -42.26 -22.63 -11.69
N LEU A 66 -43.23 -21.79 -11.28
CA LEU A 66 -42.97 -20.37 -11.01
C LEU A 66 -41.90 -20.17 -9.94
N PHE A 67 -41.97 -20.95 -8.85
CA PHE A 67 -40.99 -20.86 -7.78
C PHE A 67 -39.59 -21.26 -8.26
N ARG A 68 -39.50 -22.37 -9.00
CA ARG A 68 -38.24 -22.85 -9.59
C ARG A 68 -37.69 -21.84 -10.59
N ASP A 69 -38.53 -21.23 -11.43
CA ASP A 69 -38.11 -20.22 -12.40
C ASP A 69 -37.47 -19.02 -11.71
N ILE A 70 -38.14 -18.46 -10.69
CA ILE A 70 -37.61 -17.31 -9.93
C ILE A 70 -36.22 -17.63 -9.36
N LEU A 71 -36.05 -18.81 -8.77
CA LEU A 71 -34.75 -19.22 -8.21
C LEU A 71 -33.67 -19.33 -9.30
N ASN A 72 -33.98 -20.01 -10.42
CA ASN A 72 -33.04 -20.17 -11.52
C ASN A 72 -32.69 -18.82 -12.18
N TYR A 73 -33.64 -17.89 -12.34
CA TYR A 73 -33.36 -16.56 -12.89
C TYR A 73 -32.42 -15.75 -12.01
N ILE A 74 -32.67 -15.74 -10.69
CA ILE A 74 -31.82 -14.99 -9.74
C ILE A 74 -30.42 -15.59 -9.74
N PHE A 75 -30.31 -16.93 -9.65
CA PHE A 75 -29.04 -17.63 -9.71
C PHE A 75 -28.28 -17.31 -11.00
N LEU A 76 -28.87 -17.59 -12.17
CA LEU A 76 -28.20 -17.44 -13.46
C LEU A 76 -27.74 -16.00 -13.70
N PHE A 77 -28.57 -15.00 -13.37
CA PHE A 77 -28.21 -13.60 -13.50
C PHE A 77 -27.09 -13.21 -12.53
N ALA A 78 -27.26 -13.49 -11.23
CA ALA A 78 -26.26 -13.12 -10.23
C ALA A 78 -24.91 -13.77 -10.52
N HIS A 79 -24.90 -15.07 -10.85
CA HIS A 79 -23.71 -15.84 -11.18
C HIS A 79 -22.97 -15.24 -12.37
N THR A 80 -23.65 -15.06 -13.50
CA THR A 80 -23.00 -14.64 -14.74
C THR A 80 -22.55 -13.18 -14.71
N SER A 81 -23.30 -12.29 -14.05
CA SER A 81 -22.95 -10.88 -13.92
C SER A 81 -21.75 -10.64 -12.99
N THR A 82 -21.36 -11.60 -12.13
CA THR A 82 -20.17 -11.47 -11.26
C THR A 82 -18.89 -11.22 -12.05
N ALA A 83 -18.72 -11.89 -13.20
CA ALA A 83 -17.57 -11.74 -14.08
C ALA A 83 -17.49 -10.32 -14.68
N CYS A 84 -18.63 -9.78 -15.11
CA CYS A 84 -18.73 -8.41 -15.61
C CYS A 84 -18.35 -7.38 -14.52
N LEU A 85 -18.89 -7.55 -13.31
CA LEU A 85 -18.54 -6.72 -12.16
C LEU A 85 -17.04 -6.79 -11.84
N PHE A 86 -16.45 -7.98 -11.87
CA PHE A 86 -15.01 -8.17 -11.65
C PHE A 86 -14.16 -7.50 -12.74
N ALA A 87 -14.54 -7.60 -14.01
CA ALA A 87 -13.88 -6.91 -15.10
C ALA A 87 -13.93 -5.38 -14.94
N TRP A 88 -15.08 -4.84 -14.53
CA TRP A 88 -15.22 -3.42 -14.22
C TRP A 88 -14.37 -3.01 -13.01
N TYR A 89 -14.30 -3.88 -12.01
CA TYR A 89 -13.43 -3.69 -10.85
C TYR A 89 -11.96 -3.61 -11.25
N MET A 90 -11.50 -4.47 -12.17
CA MET A 90 -10.13 -4.41 -12.67
C MET A 90 -9.82 -3.11 -13.42
N ILE A 91 -10.79 -2.57 -14.18
CA ILE A 91 -10.66 -1.25 -14.82
C ILE A 91 -10.47 -0.14 -13.78
N MET A 92 -11.26 -0.16 -12.71
CA MET A 92 -11.18 0.80 -11.60
C MET A 92 -9.86 0.67 -10.85
N LEU A 93 -9.43 -0.55 -10.54
CA LEU A 93 -8.17 -0.84 -9.87
C LEU A 93 -6.96 -0.34 -10.68
N LEU A 94 -7.03 -0.41 -12.00
CA LEU A 94 -6.00 0.09 -12.92
C LEU A 94 -6.10 1.61 -13.19
N GLY A 95 -7.11 2.30 -12.65
CA GLY A 95 -7.34 3.74 -12.87
C GLY A 95 -7.72 4.10 -14.32
N LEU A 96 -8.23 3.13 -15.09
CA LEU A 96 -8.54 3.31 -16.52
C LEU A 96 -9.91 3.93 -16.78
N GLN A 97 -10.73 4.12 -15.75
CA GLN A 97 -12.10 4.67 -15.84
C GLN A 97 -12.18 5.99 -16.64
N HIS A 98 -11.21 6.89 -16.49
CA HIS A 98 -11.19 8.19 -17.16
C HIS A 98 -10.96 8.08 -18.67
N ARG A 99 -10.44 6.94 -19.15
CA ARG A 99 -10.22 6.67 -20.58
C ARG A 99 -11.46 6.04 -21.24
N ILE A 100 -12.44 5.61 -20.46
CA ILE A 100 -13.64 4.94 -20.97
C ILE A 100 -14.73 5.99 -21.20
N GLY A 101 -14.85 6.45 -22.44
CA GLY A 101 -15.99 7.25 -22.88
C GLY A 101 -17.28 6.42 -23.02
N LYS A 102 -18.40 7.09 -23.30
CA LYS A 102 -19.73 6.46 -23.42
C LYS A 102 -19.77 5.30 -24.44
N VAL A 103 -19.05 5.43 -25.56
CA VAL A 103 -18.98 4.40 -26.60
C VAL A 103 -18.25 3.15 -26.11
N LEU A 104 -17.10 3.33 -25.46
CA LEU A 104 -16.33 2.21 -24.91
C LEU A 104 -17.10 1.52 -23.78
N LEU A 105 -17.84 2.28 -22.96
CA LEU A 105 -18.73 1.71 -21.95
C LEU A 105 -19.86 0.88 -22.59
N ALA A 106 -20.48 1.37 -23.66
CA ALA A 106 -21.51 0.63 -24.38
C ALA A 106 -20.96 -0.68 -24.98
N ILE A 107 -19.75 -0.64 -25.58
CA ILE A 107 -19.06 -1.84 -26.09
C ILE A 107 -18.76 -2.81 -24.94
N PHE A 108 -18.29 -2.30 -23.80
CA PHE A 108 -18.00 -3.12 -22.62
C PHE A 108 -19.26 -3.81 -22.08
N LEU A 109 -20.42 -3.17 -22.08
CA LEU A 109 -21.68 -3.73 -21.57
C LEU A 109 -22.42 -4.61 -22.59
N LEU A 110 -22.03 -4.57 -23.86
CA LEU A 110 -22.72 -5.30 -24.94
C LEU A 110 -22.75 -6.82 -24.71
N PRO A 111 -21.66 -7.49 -24.28
CA PRO A 111 -21.69 -8.91 -23.94
C PRO A 111 -22.64 -9.26 -22.78
N GLU A 112 -22.72 -8.41 -21.75
CA GLU A 112 -23.68 -8.58 -20.66
C GLU A 112 -25.12 -8.49 -21.16
N ILE A 113 -25.42 -7.48 -21.98
CA ILE A 113 -26.77 -7.25 -22.48
C ILE A 113 -27.20 -8.37 -23.44
N LEU A 114 -26.37 -8.71 -24.42
CA LEU A 114 -26.72 -9.69 -25.46
C LEU A 114 -26.56 -11.14 -24.99
N GLY A 115 -25.60 -11.40 -24.09
CA GLY A 115 -25.26 -12.74 -23.62
C GLY A 115 -26.00 -13.17 -22.36
N VAL A 116 -26.45 -12.22 -21.51
CA VAL A 116 -27.09 -12.53 -20.23
C VAL A 116 -28.50 -11.94 -20.16
N VAL A 117 -28.63 -10.61 -20.22
CA VAL A 117 -29.90 -9.92 -19.96
C VAL A 117 -30.97 -10.28 -20.98
N LEU A 118 -30.65 -10.17 -22.27
CA LEU A 118 -31.60 -10.41 -23.36
C LEU A 118 -32.05 -11.89 -23.42
N PRO A 119 -31.14 -12.90 -23.34
CA PRO A 119 -31.54 -14.30 -23.27
C PRO A 119 -32.46 -14.60 -22.10
N LEU A 120 -32.12 -14.12 -20.88
CA LEU A 120 -32.96 -14.35 -19.71
C LEU A 120 -34.32 -13.64 -19.83
N ALA A 121 -34.36 -12.40 -20.33
CA ALA A 121 -35.60 -11.64 -20.48
C ALA A 121 -36.60 -12.29 -21.46
N LEU A 122 -36.11 -12.93 -22.52
CA LEU A 122 -36.94 -13.59 -23.52
C LEU A 122 -37.24 -15.06 -23.21
N ASN A 123 -36.58 -15.64 -22.20
CA ASN A 123 -36.74 -17.04 -21.83
C ASN A 123 -38.19 -17.43 -21.42
N PRO A 124 -39.02 -16.58 -20.77
CA PRO A 124 -40.41 -16.94 -20.47
C PRO A 124 -41.28 -17.24 -21.70
N VAL A 125 -40.91 -16.70 -22.86
CA VAL A 125 -41.64 -16.90 -24.13
C VAL A 125 -40.96 -17.98 -24.98
N LEU A 126 -39.63 -17.99 -25.02
CA LEU A 126 -38.86 -18.81 -25.96
C LEU A 126 -38.32 -20.11 -25.35
N ASN A 127 -38.23 -20.23 -24.02
CA ASN A 127 -37.70 -21.40 -23.30
C ASN A 127 -36.30 -21.85 -23.79
N TRP A 128 -35.52 -20.89 -24.28
CA TRP A 128 -34.26 -21.10 -24.99
C TRP A 128 -33.01 -21.08 -24.09
N VAL A 129 -33.08 -20.57 -22.86
CA VAL A 129 -31.99 -20.58 -21.87
C VAL A 129 -32.13 -21.82 -20.99
N PHE A 130 -33.32 -22.06 -20.46
CA PHE A 130 -33.66 -23.27 -19.72
C PHE A 130 -35.14 -23.58 -19.84
N TYR A 131 -35.49 -24.85 -19.66
CA TYR A 131 -36.86 -25.34 -19.71
C TYR A 131 -37.02 -26.60 -18.85
N TYR A 132 -38.26 -27.04 -18.67
CA TYR A 132 -38.57 -28.31 -18.01
C TYR A 132 -39.00 -29.33 -19.05
N ASP A 133 -38.38 -30.51 -19.05
CA ASP A 133 -38.72 -31.58 -19.98
C ASP A 133 -40.09 -32.23 -19.66
N SER A 134 -40.49 -33.23 -20.45
CA SER A 134 -41.73 -33.99 -20.22
C SER A 134 -41.79 -34.67 -18.84
N SER A 135 -40.64 -34.90 -18.22
CA SER A 135 -40.49 -35.47 -16.88
C SER A 135 -40.36 -34.39 -15.80
N ARG A 136 -40.58 -33.11 -16.14
CA ARG A 136 -40.49 -31.92 -15.29
C ARG A 136 -39.08 -31.62 -14.77
N ILE A 137 -38.06 -32.25 -15.34
CA ILE A 137 -36.65 -32.10 -14.98
C ILE A 137 -36.10 -30.85 -15.65
N TYR A 138 -35.34 -30.07 -14.88
CA TYR A 138 -34.66 -28.88 -15.38
C TYR A 138 -33.63 -29.27 -16.45
N SER A 139 -33.72 -28.63 -17.62
CA SER A 139 -32.86 -28.88 -18.76
C SER A 139 -32.34 -27.57 -19.35
N HIS A 140 -31.10 -27.60 -19.79
CA HIS A 140 -30.43 -26.47 -20.42
C HIS A 140 -30.89 -26.28 -21.87
N GLY A 141 -31.27 -25.06 -22.22
CA GLY A 141 -31.53 -24.64 -23.59
C GLY A 141 -30.27 -24.14 -24.30
N ILE A 142 -30.37 -23.86 -25.59
CA ILE A 142 -29.21 -23.48 -26.42
C ILE A 142 -28.57 -22.15 -26.02
N MET A 143 -29.35 -21.21 -25.46
CA MET A 143 -28.87 -19.90 -25.06
C MET A 143 -28.14 -19.91 -23.71
N ILE A 144 -28.12 -21.03 -22.96
CA ILE A 144 -27.26 -21.15 -21.77
C ILE A 144 -25.78 -20.95 -22.13
N TYR A 145 -25.36 -21.39 -23.32
CA TYR A 145 -23.98 -21.25 -23.77
C TYR A 145 -23.61 -19.78 -24.05
N ALA A 146 -24.60 -18.92 -24.35
CA ALA A 146 -24.37 -17.48 -24.46
C ALA A 146 -24.03 -16.85 -23.10
N LEU A 147 -24.70 -17.30 -22.03
CA LEU A 147 -24.42 -16.88 -20.66
C LEU A 147 -22.99 -17.27 -20.25
N TYR A 148 -22.62 -18.53 -20.47
CA TYR A 148 -21.24 -18.99 -20.21
C TYR A 148 -20.21 -18.22 -21.05
N GLY A 149 -20.49 -18.01 -22.33
CA GLY A 149 -19.63 -17.23 -23.22
C GLY A 149 -19.40 -15.79 -22.74
N ALA A 150 -20.44 -15.13 -22.24
CA ALA A 150 -20.31 -13.79 -21.65
C ALA A 150 -19.43 -13.78 -20.39
N GLY A 151 -19.62 -14.74 -19.49
CA GLY A 151 -18.77 -14.90 -18.29
C GLY A 151 -17.29 -15.10 -18.66
N TYR A 152 -17.00 -16.02 -19.58
CA TYR A 152 -15.64 -16.26 -20.06
C TYR A 152 -15.01 -15.05 -20.73
N PHE A 153 -15.78 -14.31 -21.53
CA PHE A 153 -15.30 -13.08 -22.15
C PHE A 153 -14.78 -12.10 -21.09
N TYR A 154 -15.55 -11.83 -20.03
CA TYR A 154 -15.15 -10.88 -19.00
C TYR A 154 -13.97 -11.36 -18.15
N ILE A 155 -13.89 -12.66 -17.84
CA ILE A 155 -12.76 -13.23 -17.12
C ILE A 155 -11.48 -13.11 -17.96
N LEU A 156 -11.52 -13.50 -19.24
CA LEU A 156 -10.38 -13.36 -20.15
C LEU A 156 -9.99 -11.89 -20.35
N PHE A 157 -10.96 -11.00 -20.46
CA PHE A 157 -10.73 -9.56 -20.57
C PHE A 157 -10.04 -9.01 -19.31
N ALA A 158 -10.53 -9.36 -18.11
CA ALA A 158 -9.95 -8.96 -16.84
C ALA A 158 -8.50 -9.44 -16.68
N THR A 159 -8.23 -10.70 -17.06
CA THR A 159 -6.85 -11.25 -17.06
C THR A 159 -5.98 -10.58 -18.11
N GLY A 160 -6.52 -10.31 -19.31
CA GLY A 160 -5.84 -9.56 -20.36
C GLY A 160 -5.40 -8.17 -19.88
N LEU A 161 -6.27 -7.46 -19.15
CA LEU A 161 -5.94 -6.20 -18.50
C LEU A 161 -4.81 -6.36 -17.46
N ALA A 162 -4.89 -7.38 -16.60
CA ALA A 162 -3.86 -7.65 -15.58
C ALA A 162 -2.48 -7.94 -16.19
N VAL A 163 -2.43 -8.63 -17.34
CA VAL A 163 -1.20 -8.93 -18.08
C VAL A 163 -0.69 -7.70 -18.84
N ARG A 164 -1.58 -6.97 -19.54
CA ARG A 164 -1.24 -5.80 -20.36
C ARG A 164 -0.71 -4.63 -19.53
N PHE A 165 -1.27 -4.44 -18.34
CA PHE A 165 -0.91 -3.38 -17.39
C PHE A 165 -0.12 -3.93 -16.19
N ARG A 166 0.68 -4.98 -16.41
CA ARG A 166 1.47 -5.66 -15.37
C ARG A 166 2.44 -4.78 -14.56
N GLY A 167 2.78 -3.59 -15.07
CA GLY A 167 3.66 -2.62 -14.40
C GLY A 167 2.93 -1.70 -13.42
N THR A 168 1.60 -1.61 -13.52
CA THR A 168 0.76 -0.81 -12.62
C THR A 168 0.31 -1.62 -11.40
N LEU A 169 0.17 -2.95 -11.56
CA LEU A 169 -0.24 -3.86 -10.49
C LEU A 169 0.96 -4.39 -9.71
N ARG A 170 0.77 -4.58 -8.39
CA ARG A 170 1.74 -5.30 -7.56
C ARG A 170 1.86 -6.75 -8.02
N LYS A 171 3.04 -7.35 -7.86
CA LYS A 171 3.32 -8.74 -8.25
C LYS A 171 2.27 -9.72 -7.68
N VAL A 172 1.88 -9.52 -6.42
CA VAL A 172 0.90 -10.36 -5.72
C VAL A 172 -0.51 -10.16 -6.31
N GLN A 173 -0.96 -8.93 -6.55
CA GLN A 173 -2.26 -8.63 -7.18
C GLN A 173 -2.38 -9.26 -8.58
N ARG A 174 -1.30 -9.20 -9.36
CA ARG A 174 -1.24 -9.86 -10.67
C ARG A 174 -1.33 -11.38 -10.55
N GLN A 175 -0.64 -11.97 -9.57
CA GLN A 175 -0.74 -13.42 -9.29
C GLN A 175 -2.16 -13.80 -8.86
N ALA A 176 -2.81 -13.01 -8.00
CA ALA A 176 -4.18 -13.23 -7.58
C ALA A 176 -5.18 -13.15 -8.74
N ALA A 177 -5.05 -12.17 -9.65
CA ALA A 177 -5.91 -12.07 -10.85
C ALA A 177 -5.72 -13.26 -11.81
N ILE A 178 -4.50 -13.78 -11.96
CA ILE A 178 -4.23 -14.99 -12.77
C ILE A 178 -4.79 -16.24 -12.07
N LEU A 179 -4.59 -16.35 -10.76
CA LEU A 179 -5.11 -17.44 -9.95
C LEU A 179 -6.65 -17.47 -9.98
N PHE A 180 -7.29 -16.30 -9.98
CA PHE A 180 -8.73 -16.18 -10.15
C PHE A 180 -9.21 -16.80 -11.47
N LEU A 181 -8.55 -16.51 -12.60
CA LEU A 181 -8.86 -17.15 -13.89
C LEU A 181 -8.68 -18.68 -13.84
N ILE A 182 -7.63 -19.15 -13.18
CA ILE A 182 -7.39 -20.59 -13.00
C ILE A 182 -8.55 -21.23 -12.22
N PHE A 183 -8.97 -20.59 -11.12
CA PHE A 183 -10.09 -21.04 -10.30
C PHE A 183 -11.45 -20.90 -10.99
N SER A 184 -11.61 -20.07 -12.02
CA SER A 184 -12.84 -20.04 -12.81
C SER A 184 -12.90 -21.13 -13.89
N ILE A 185 -11.76 -21.55 -14.46
CA ILE A 185 -11.75 -22.48 -15.61
C ILE A 185 -11.59 -23.95 -15.18
N ILE A 186 -10.67 -24.24 -14.27
CA ILE A 186 -10.34 -25.63 -13.88
C ILE A 186 -11.55 -26.37 -13.28
N PRO A 187 -12.35 -25.78 -12.38
CA PRO A 187 -13.46 -26.50 -11.75
C PRO A 187 -14.53 -26.91 -12.75
N ILE A 188 -14.76 -26.11 -13.80
CA ILE A 188 -15.71 -26.44 -14.87
C ILE A 188 -15.28 -27.70 -15.61
N PHE A 189 -13.99 -27.80 -15.94
CA PHE A 189 -13.42 -29.00 -16.55
C PHE A 189 -13.53 -30.21 -15.61
N ILE A 190 -13.21 -30.04 -14.32
CA ILE A 190 -13.30 -31.13 -13.33
C ILE A 190 -14.75 -31.61 -13.18
N GLN A 191 -15.69 -30.69 -13.05
CA GLN A 191 -17.12 -30.97 -12.92
C GLN A 191 -17.64 -31.68 -14.17
N GLN A 192 -17.26 -31.25 -15.37
CA GLN A 192 -17.73 -31.85 -16.62
C GLN A 192 -17.18 -33.26 -16.86
N VAL A 193 -15.91 -33.53 -16.51
CA VAL A 193 -15.24 -34.79 -16.85
C VAL A 193 -15.31 -35.83 -15.71
N PHE A 194 -15.16 -35.41 -14.46
CA PHE A 194 -14.96 -36.32 -13.33
C PHE A 194 -16.12 -36.33 -12.34
N MET A 195 -16.81 -35.19 -12.14
CA MET A 195 -17.81 -35.05 -11.07
C MET A 195 -19.08 -34.29 -11.53
N PRO A 196 -19.87 -34.84 -12.48
CA PRO A 196 -20.99 -34.13 -13.10
C PRO A 196 -22.16 -33.82 -12.16
N HIS A 197 -22.20 -34.41 -10.97
CA HIS A 197 -23.24 -34.19 -9.96
C HIS A 197 -22.81 -33.28 -8.81
N GLN A 198 -21.56 -32.79 -8.81
CA GLN A 198 -21.03 -31.90 -7.78
C GLN A 198 -20.95 -30.49 -8.34
N LEU A 199 -21.54 -29.53 -7.63
CA LEU A 199 -21.50 -28.11 -7.99
C LEU A 199 -20.20 -27.51 -7.44
N LEU A 200 -19.15 -27.46 -8.27
CA LEU A 200 -17.80 -27.07 -7.83
C LEU A 200 -17.47 -25.61 -8.12
N GLU A 201 -18.12 -25.01 -9.11
CA GLU A 201 -17.76 -23.70 -9.68
C GLU A 201 -17.76 -22.58 -8.63
N LEU A 202 -18.87 -22.39 -7.90
CA LEU A 202 -19.03 -21.33 -6.91
C LEU A 202 -18.07 -21.46 -5.72
N PHE A 203 -17.73 -22.70 -5.34
CA PHE A 203 -16.77 -22.93 -4.28
C PHE A 203 -15.38 -22.39 -4.64
N PHE A 204 -14.86 -22.73 -5.82
CA PHE A 204 -13.57 -22.22 -6.26
C PHE A 204 -13.58 -20.73 -6.57
N GLN A 205 -14.70 -20.21 -7.07
CA GLN A 205 -14.89 -18.77 -7.29
C GLN A 205 -14.85 -17.99 -5.96
N SER A 206 -15.52 -18.48 -4.92
CA SER A 206 -15.47 -17.89 -3.58
C SER A 206 -14.04 -17.86 -2.98
N ILE A 207 -13.25 -18.92 -3.19
CA ILE A 207 -11.82 -18.96 -2.80
C ILE A 207 -11.03 -17.92 -3.59
N GLY A 208 -11.29 -17.82 -4.89
CA GLY A 208 -10.64 -16.85 -5.76
C GLY A 208 -10.92 -15.40 -5.34
N ILE A 209 -12.18 -15.06 -5.06
CA ILE A 209 -12.59 -13.73 -4.58
C ILE A 209 -11.98 -13.47 -3.19
N PHE A 210 -11.98 -14.44 -2.27
CA PHE A 210 -11.37 -14.31 -0.95
C PHE A 210 -9.85 -14.10 -1.03
N GLY A 211 -9.15 -14.86 -1.87
CA GLY A 211 -7.72 -14.69 -2.12
C GLY A 211 -7.40 -13.33 -2.74
N PHE A 212 -8.28 -12.86 -3.62
CA PHE A 212 -8.17 -11.54 -4.22
C PHE A 212 -8.42 -10.42 -3.21
N LEU A 213 -9.44 -10.56 -2.36
CA LEU A 213 -9.76 -9.69 -1.24
C LEU A 213 -8.52 -9.52 -0.35
N THR A 214 -8.00 -10.60 0.22
CA THR A 214 -6.81 -10.57 1.09
C THR A 214 -5.54 -10.02 0.42
N THR A 215 -5.41 -10.20 -0.90
CA THR A 215 -4.25 -9.72 -1.67
C THR A 215 -4.31 -8.22 -1.99
N VAL A 216 -5.46 -7.74 -2.47
CA VAL A 216 -5.65 -6.30 -2.70
C VAL A 216 -5.68 -5.54 -1.38
N GLU A 217 -6.12 -6.19 -0.31
CA GLU A 217 -6.18 -5.62 1.03
C GLU A 217 -4.83 -5.34 1.68
N ASN A 218 -3.71 -5.70 1.05
CA ASN A 218 -2.41 -5.16 1.45
C ASN A 218 -2.10 -3.82 0.76
N LEU A 219 -3.09 -2.92 0.72
CA LEU A 219 -2.89 -1.51 0.42
C LEU A 219 -2.42 -0.82 1.69
N ASN A 220 -1.12 -0.95 1.99
CA ASN A 220 -0.41 -0.24 3.05
C ASN A 220 -1.02 1.14 3.32
N GLU A 221 -1.67 1.24 4.49
CA GLU A 221 -1.81 2.44 5.32
C GLU A 221 -1.99 3.73 4.51
N ILE A 222 -3.19 4.01 3.99
CA ILE A 222 -3.49 5.36 3.49
C ILE A 222 -3.34 6.37 4.64
N TYR A 223 -3.76 5.95 5.83
CA TYR A 223 -3.70 6.73 7.05
C TYR A 223 -2.60 6.21 7.97
N ASN A 224 -1.95 7.11 8.68
CA ASN A 224 -1.08 6.75 9.79
C ASN A 224 -1.94 6.12 10.92
N PRO A 225 -1.58 4.93 11.44
CA PRO A 225 -2.40 4.19 12.40
C PRO A 225 -2.55 4.88 13.76
N ILE A 226 -1.67 5.82 14.09
CA ILE A 226 -1.69 6.58 15.33
C ILE A 226 -2.52 7.86 15.16
N THR A 227 -2.19 8.66 14.13
CA THR A 227 -2.74 10.01 13.97
C THR A 227 -4.01 10.07 13.12
N ASN A 228 -4.34 9.00 12.40
CA ASN A 228 -5.55 8.88 11.57
C ASN A 228 -5.70 10.02 10.52
N VAL A 229 -4.56 10.57 10.09
CA VAL A 229 -4.40 11.46 8.92
C VAL A 229 -3.58 10.75 7.85
N TYR A 230 -3.51 11.28 6.63
CA TYR A 230 -2.80 10.61 5.54
C TYR A 230 -1.34 10.37 5.90
N ASN A 231 -0.77 9.23 5.51
CA ASN A 231 0.63 8.97 5.82
C ASN A 231 1.59 9.61 4.81
N ARG A 232 2.87 9.53 5.13
CA ARG A 232 4.00 9.98 4.31
C ARG A 232 3.99 9.45 2.87
N ILE A 233 3.53 8.21 2.66
CA ILE A 233 3.52 7.58 1.33
C ILE A 233 2.47 8.27 0.44
N ILE A 234 1.27 8.53 0.98
CA ILE A 234 0.21 9.25 0.25
C ILE A 234 0.63 10.69 -0.03
N PHE A 235 1.27 11.36 0.92
CA PHE A 235 1.80 12.71 0.71
C PHE A 235 2.73 12.78 -0.50
N LEU A 236 3.71 11.87 -0.59
CA LEU A 236 4.64 11.82 -1.72
C LEU A 236 3.91 11.54 -3.06
N GLN A 237 2.92 10.64 -3.05
CA GLN A 237 2.14 10.31 -4.24
C GLN A 237 1.31 11.50 -4.74
N ASP A 238 0.61 12.19 -3.85
CA ASP A 238 -0.24 13.32 -4.19
C ASP A 238 0.58 14.50 -4.73
N VAL A 239 1.72 14.80 -4.09
CA VAL A 239 2.67 15.82 -4.56
C VAL A 239 3.23 15.46 -5.94
N ALA A 240 3.70 14.23 -6.13
CA ALA A 240 4.26 13.80 -7.41
C ALA A 240 3.22 13.85 -8.54
N LEU A 241 1.96 13.48 -8.25
CA LEU A 241 0.85 13.56 -9.19
C LEU A 241 0.50 15.01 -9.53
N ALA A 242 0.45 15.90 -8.53
CA ALA A 242 0.14 17.30 -8.73
C ALA A 242 1.22 18.03 -9.55
N ILE A 243 2.51 17.76 -9.28
CA ILE A 243 3.64 18.27 -10.08
C ILE A 243 3.54 17.78 -11.53
N LYS A 244 3.30 16.48 -11.73
CA LYS A 244 3.18 15.90 -13.07
C LYS A 244 1.98 16.45 -13.87
N SER A 245 0.94 16.90 -13.16
CA SER A 245 -0.25 17.49 -13.77
C SER A 245 -0.14 19.00 -13.96
N GLU A 246 1.01 19.60 -13.67
CA GLU A 246 1.27 21.06 -13.74
C GLU A 246 0.32 21.90 -12.87
N ASN A 247 -0.22 21.30 -11.80
CA ASN A 247 -1.06 22.00 -10.83
C ASN A 247 -0.19 22.84 -9.89
N ARG A 248 -0.62 24.09 -9.65
CA ARG A 248 0.04 25.00 -8.68
C ARG A 248 -0.66 24.86 -7.32
N PHE A 249 0.11 24.61 -6.28
CA PHE A 249 -0.37 24.46 -4.91
C PHE A 249 0.70 24.90 -3.91
N ALA A 250 0.31 25.13 -2.67
CA ALA A 250 1.23 25.43 -1.58
C ALA A 250 1.22 24.31 -0.55
N VAL A 251 2.35 24.11 0.12
CA VAL A 251 2.52 23.12 1.18
C VAL A 251 2.91 23.84 2.46
N VAL A 252 2.10 23.70 3.50
CA VAL A 252 2.44 24.17 4.85
C VAL A 252 3.09 23.02 5.60
N THR A 253 4.37 23.16 5.93
CA THR A 253 5.10 22.16 6.72
C THR A 253 5.15 22.59 8.18
N ILE A 254 4.90 21.65 9.09
CA ILE A 254 4.95 21.84 10.54
C ILE A 254 5.98 20.86 11.09
N LYS A 255 7.05 21.36 11.68
CA LYS A 255 8.13 20.53 12.21
C LYS A 255 8.28 20.74 13.70
N LEU A 256 7.98 19.71 14.48
CA LEU A 256 8.25 19.74 15.92
C LEU A 256 9.76 19.69 16.18
N SER A 257 10.18 20.35 17.25
CA SER A 257 11.57 20.29 17.70
C SER A 257 11.95 18.86 18.06
N ARG A 258 13.12 18.44 17.58
CA ARG A 258 13.62 17.07 17.77
C ARG A 258 13.78 16.72 19.25
N SER A 259 14.24 17.64 20.08
CA SER A 259 14.43 17.40 21.51
C SER A 259 13.09 17.07 22.18
N GLU A 260 12.07 17.87 21.92
CA GLU A 260 10.74 17.67 22.52
C GLU A 260 10.00 16.47 21.94
N TYR A 261 10.15 16.20 20.64
CA TYR A 261 9.66 14.97 20.05
C TYR A 261 10.26 13.73 20.75
N LEU A 262 11.58 13.71 20.96
CA LEU A 262 12.25 12.62 21.68
C LEU A 262 11.80 12.54 23.14
N GLN A 263 11.64 13.69 23.81
CA GLN A 263 11.13 13.74 25.18
C GLN A 263 9.71 13.14 25.28
N ALA A 264 8.82 13.46 24.35
CA ALA A 264 7.49 12.86 24.28
C ALA A 264 7.55 11.34 24.13
N MET A 265 8.46 10.82 23.30
CA MET A 265 8.66 9.38 23.13
C MET A 265 9.18 8.70 24.40
N LEU A 266 10.05 9.37 25.17
CA LEU A 266 10.58 8.87 26.45
C LEU A 266 9.50 8.77 27.55
N MET A 267 8.40 9.52 27.45
CA MET A 267 7.27 9.44 28.37
C MET A 267 6.38 8.19 28.15
N GLY A 268 6.69 7.38 27.13
CA GLY A 268 6.01 6.13 26.83
C GLY A 268 5.21 6.16 25.52
N THR A 269 4.99 4.99 24.93
CA THR A 269 4.31 4.82 23.64
C THR A 269 2.87 5.31 23.68
N ASP A 270 2.13 5.02 24.75
CA ASP A 270 0.72 5.43 24.86
C ASP A 270 0.57 6.94 25.00
N TYR A 271 1.50 7.58 25.71
CA TYR A 271 1.51 9.03 25.89
C TYR A 271 1.84 9.74 24.57
N SER A 272 2.95 9.38 23.94
CA SER A 272 3.38 9.96 22.67
C SER A 272 2.37 9.74 21.56
N ASN A 273 1.82 8.53 21.42
CA ASN A 273 0.79 8.25 20.41
C ASN A 273 -0.47 9.10 20.63
N GLY A 274 -0.94 9.21 21.87
CA GLY A 274 -2.09 10.05 22.20
C GLY A 274 -1.85 11.54 21.97
N LEU A 275 -0.64 12.03 22.28
CA LEU A 275 -0.23 13.41 22.02
C LEU A 275 -0.23 13.72 20.52
N PHE A 276 0.45 12.91 19.70
CA PHE A 276 0.48 13.12 18.25
C PHE A 276 -0.89 12.98 17.60
N ALA A 277 -1.73 12.05 18.07
CA ALA A 277 -3.11 11.94 17.63
C ALA A 277 -3.92 13.21 17.93
N SER A 278 -3.74 13.81 19.12
CA SER A 278 -4.40 15.06 19.49
C SER A 278 -3.94 16.26 18.64
N ILE A 279 -2.66 16.28 18.24
CA ILE A 279 -2.12 17.29 17.32
C ILE A 279 -2.76 17.14 15.94
N ALA A 280 -2.75 15.92 15.42
CA ALA A 280 -3.34 15.64 14.11
C ALA A 280 -4.85 15.92 14.08
N GLU A 281 -5.59 15.61 15.15
CA GLU A 281 -7.02 15.90 15.27
C GLU A 281 -7.29 17.41 15.20
N GLN A 282 -6.51 18.22 15.91
CA GLN A 282 -6.68 19.68 15.83
C GLN A 282 -6.25 20.27 14.48
N LEU A 283 -5.19 19.74 13.87
CA LEU A 283 -4.84 20.09 12.50
C LEU A 283 -5.93 19.65 11.51
N LYS A 284 -6.68 18.59 11.79
CA LYS A 284 -7.79 18.15 10.95
C LYS A 284 -9.06 18.98 11.16
N GLU A 285 -9.26 19.58 12.34
CA GLU A 285 -10.36 20.51 12.61
C GLU A 285 -10.12 21.90 12.01
N LEU A 286 -8.87 22.38 12.03
CA LEU A 286 -8.49 23.66 11.45
C LEU A 286 -8.55 23.66 9.90
N PHE A 287 -8.66 22.49 9.28
CA PHE A 287 -8.57 22.29 7.84
C PHE A 287 -9.75 21.45 7.32
N SER A 288 -10.00 21.46 6.01
CA SER A 288 -10.83 20.40 5.43
C SER A 288 -10.11 19.06 5.60
N ASN A 289 -10.87 18.05 5.98
CA ASN A 289 -10.44 16.71 6.39
C ASN A 289 -9.46 15.99 5.41
N ASP A 290 -9.34 16.48 4.17
CA ASP A 290 -8.76 15.77 3.04
C ASP A 290 -7.30 16.16 2.70
N ASN A 291 -6.66 17.09 3.42
CA ASN A 291 -5.34 17.62 3.02
C ASN A 291 -4.24 17.56 4.09
N VAL A 292 -4.45 16.88 5.21
CA VAL A 292 -3.46 16.79 6.31
C VAL A 292 -2.70 15.47 6.26
N TYR A 293 -1.37 15.56 6.35
CA TYR A 293 -0.46 14.43 6.24
C TYR A 293 0.49 14.35 7.43
N ASP A 294 0.72 13.15 7.94
CA ASP A 294 1.74 12.81 8.92
C ASP A 294 2.97 12.24 8.19
N CYS A 295 4.04 13.02 8.20
CA CYS A 295 5.31 12.74 7.54
C CYS A 295 6.33 12.02 8.45
N GLU A 296 5.86 11.49 9.59
CA GLU A 296 6.64 10.85 10.65
C GLU A 296 7.54 11.81 11.43
N ARG A 297 8.11 11.34 12.55
CA ARG A 297 9.10 12.08 13.38
C ARG A 297 8.62 13.45 13.88
N GLY A 298 7.31 13.62 14.06
CA GLY A 298 6.73 14.90 14.46
C GLY A 298 6.77 15.94 13.34
N HIS A 299 6.70 15.50 12.08
CA HIS A 299 6.55 16.37 10.93
C HIS A 299 5.17 16.18 10.32
N PHE A 300 4.46 17.28 10.09
CA PHE A 300 3.18 17.29 9.40
C PHE A 300 3.29 18.16 8.14
N ALA A 301 2.54 17.78 7.11
CA ALA A 301 2.42 18.56 5.89
C ALA A 301 0.95 18.78 5.55
N ILE A 302 0.62 19.95 5.02
CA ILE A 302 -0.75 20.30 4.66
C ILE A 302 -0.78 20.95 3.29
N LEU A 303 -1.60 20.39 2.39
CA LEU A 303 -1.76 20.92 1.03
C LEU A 303 -2.82 22.03 1.01
N THR A 304 -2.47 23.19 0.45
CA THR A 304 -3.36 24.34 0.33
C THR A 304 -3.41 24.85 -1.12
N ASP A 305 -4.49 25.57 -1.46
CA ASP A 305 -4.66 26.18 -2.77
C ASP A 305 -3.69 27.35 -2.95
N TYR A 306 -2.93 27.33 -4.04
CA TYR A 306 -1.99 28.38 -4.42
C TYR A 306 -2.69 29.73 -4.65
N ASN A 307 -3.94 29.72 -5.12
CA ASN A 307 -4.67 30.94 -5.49
C ASN A 307 -5.16 31.76 -4.28
N SER A 308 -4.99 31.25 -3.06
CA SER A 308 -5.43 31.91 -1.82
C SER A 308 -4.25 32.13 -0.85
N PRO A 309 -3.26 32.98 -1.20
CA PRO A 309 -2.07 33.19 -0.38
C PRO A 309 -2.38 33.85 0.96
N ASP A 310 -3.36 34.76 1.02
CA ASP A 310 -3.76 35.41 2.27
C ASP A 310 -4.43 34.43 3.24
N ALA A 311 -5.27 33.52 2.71
CA ALA A 311 -5.87 32.46 3.50
C ALA A 311 -4.80 31.51 4.05
N THR A 312 -3.80 31.14 3.24
CA THR A 312 -2.68 30.29 3.66
C THR A 312 -1.84 30.96 4.75
N LYS A 313 -1.59 32.28 4.65
CA LYS A 313 -0.88 33.04 5.69
C LYS A 313 -1.66 33.16 7.00
N MET A 314 -2.95 33.48 6.93
CA MET A 314 -3.83 33.53 8.12
C MET A 314 -3.86 32.17 8.83
N LEU A 315 -3.94 31.11 8.04
CA LEU A 315 -3.93 29.74 8.53
C LEU A 315 -2.59 29.38 9.22
N MET A 316 -1.46 29.76 8.64
CA MET A 316 -0.16 29.60 9.28
C MET A 316 -0.08 30.36 10.62
N GLN A 317 -0.66 31.56 10.71
CA GLN A 317 -0.74 32.32 11.95
C GLN A 317 -1.61 31.64 13.01
N ASN A 318 -2.75 31.06 12.61
CA ASN A 318 -3.61 30.29 13.52
C ASN A 318 -2.89 29.06 14.09
N ILE A 319 -2.14 28.35 13.24
CA ILE A 319 -1.29 27.22 13.69
C ILE A 319 -0.24 27.73 14.67
N ALA A 320 0.49 28.80 14.32
CA ALA A 320 1.50 29.40 15.20
C ALA A 320 0.90 29.76 16.57
N GLN A 321 -0.22 30.47 16.60
CA GLN A 321 -0.89 30.83 17.84
C GLN A 321 -1.28 29.60 18.66
N ARG A 322 -1.73 28.52 18.01
CA ARG A 322 -2.11 27.28 18.69
C ARG A 322 -0.91 26.60 19.34
N PHE A 323 0.23 26.55 18.68
CA PHE A 323 1.45 25.93 19.22
C PHE A 323 2.05 26.71 20.40
N THR A 324 1.77 28.01 20.53
CA THR A 324 2.18 28.83 21.69
C THR A 324 1.49 28.43 23.00
N ALA A 325 0.28 27.89 22.96
CA ALA A 325 -0.50 27.57 24.16
C ALA A 325 -0.04 26.29 24.90
N GLY A 326 0.94 25.55 24.34
CA GLY A 326 1.32 24.22 24.82
C GLY A 326 0.27 23.15 24.51
N TRP A 327 0.64 21.89 24.73
CA TRP A 327 -0.20 20.72 24.47
C TRP A 327 -0.47 19.97 25.77
N SER A 328 -1.73 19.92 26.18
CA SER A 328 -2.16 19.18 27.37
C SER A 328 -2.64 17.79 26.99
N TYR A 329 -1.98 16.75 27.51
CA TYR A 329 -2.43 15.36 27.38
C TYR A 329 -2.23 14.63 28.71
N ARG A 330 -3.26 13.93 29.21
CA ARG A 330 -3.26 13.20 30.50
C ARG A 330 -2.62 14.00 31.66
N ASN A 331 -3.10 15.24 31.88
CA ASN A 331 -2.65 16.16 32.93
C ASN A 331 -1.18 16.63 32.85
N HIS A 332 -0.49 16.39 31.72
CA HIS A 332 0.84 16.94 31.46
C HIS A 332 0.75 17.97 30.33
N ILE A 333 1.29 19.17 30.59
CA ILE A 333 1.41 20.23 29.58
C ILE A 333 2.83 20.17 29.02
N MET A 334 2.94 19.84 27.73
CA MET A 334 4.20 19.84 27.00
C MET A 334 4.26 21.05 26.07
N GLN A 335 5.37 21.78 26.13
CA GLN A 335 5.65 22.81 25.14
C GLN A 335 6.30 22.15 23.93
N LEU A 336 5.75 22.39 22.75
CA LEU A 336 6.25 21.81 21.50
C LEU A 336 6.67 22.95 20.57
N PRO A 337 7.92 23.44 20.67
CA PRO A 337 8.49 24.34 19.69
C PRO A 337 8.29 23.77 18.29
N ALA A 338 7.73 24.57 17.39
CA ALA A 338 7.45 24.16 16.03
C ALA A 338 8.04 25.15 15.02
N GLN A 339 8.60 24.64 13.93
CA GLN A 339 8.95 25.43 12.77
C GLN A 339 7.87 25.28 11.70
N LEU A 340 7.33 26.40 11.25
CA LEU A 340 6.30 26.50 10.24
C LEU A 340 6.91 27.08 8.96
N CYS A 341 6.61 26.49 7.81
CA CYS A 341 7.07 27.00 6.52
C CYS A 341 6.02 26.80 5.44
N ILE A 342 5.87 27.79 4.56
CA ILE A 342 5.08 27.70 3.34
C ILE A 342 6.05 27.45 2.19
N ILE A 343 5.80 26.39 1.43
CA ILE A 343 6.57 26.00 0.23
C ILE A 343 5.61 26.00 -0.96
N ASN A 344 5.84 26.89 -1.92
CA ASN A 344 5.01 27.02 -3.12
C ASN A 344 5.54 26.13 -4.23
N ILE A 345 4.65 25.39 -4.89
CA ILE A 345 5.00 24.49 -6.01
C ILE A 345 4.38 25.04 -7.29
N PRO A 346 5.18 25.23 -8.37
CA PRO A 346 6.59 24.82 -8.55
C PRO A 346 7.65 25.87 -8.18
N GLU A 347 7.27 27.01 -7.60
CA GLU A 347 8.15 28.20 -7.45
C GLU A 347 9.35 27.97 -6.54
N ASP A 348 9.11 27.35 -5.38
CA ASP A 348 10.16 27.00 -4.43
C ASP A 348 10.73 25.62 -4.76
N VAL A 349 9.89 24.65 -5.16
CA VAL A 349 10.29 23.25 -5.35
C VAL A 349 9.69 22.64 -6.62
N GLN A 350 10.54 21.99 -7.43
CA GLN A 350 10.16 21.41 -8.72
C GLN A 350 9.96 19.88 -8.69
N THR A 351 10.47 19.18 -7.66
CA THR A 351 10.38 17.71 -7.57
C THR A 351 9.85 17.27 -6.20
N ALA A 352 9.12 16.16 -6.19
CA ALA A 352 8.58 15.61 -4.95
C ALA A 352 9.69 15.15 -4.00
N GLU A 353 10.82 14.68 -4.54
CA GLU A 353 12.00 14.29 -3.79
C GLU A 353 12.62 15.46 -3.03
N LEU A 354 12.77 16.63 -3.68
CA LEU A 354 13.31 17.82 -3.03
C LEU A 354 12.36 18.32 -1.93
N LEU A 355 11.04 18.25 -2.15
CA LEU A 355 10.07 18.61 -1.12
C LEU A 355 10.22 17.71 0.11
N MET A 356 10.37 16.39 -0.10
CA MET A 356 10.57 15.45 1.01
C MET A 356 11.86 15.72 1.76
N GLN A 357 12.95 16.05 1.07
CA GLN A 357 14.20 16.45 1.73
C GLN A 357 14.01 17.68 2.62
N LEU A 358 13.24 18.67 2.16
CA LEU A 358 12.91 19.85 2.97
C LEU A 358 12.01 19.50 4.15
N VAL A 359 11.03 18.60 4.00
CA VAL A 359 10.19 18.12 5.11
C VAL A 359 11.02 17.36 6.15
N ASP A 360 12.01 16.58 5.73
CA ASP A 360 12.87 15.76 6.59
C ASP A 360 13.95 16.54 7.34
N LEU A 361 14.19 17.80 6.97
CA LEU A 361 15.14 18.66 7.69
C LEU A 361 14.72 18.82 9.14
N THR A 362 15.55 18.32 10.05
CA THR A 362 15.33 18.36 11.49
C THR A 362 15.34 19.80 12.01
N TYR A 363 14.29 20.17 12.76
CA TYR A 363 14.24 21.41 13.53
C TYR A 363 14.78 21.16 14.95
N ASN A 364 15.75 21.97 15.37
CA ASN A 364 16.38 21.89 16.71
C ASN A 364 16.10 23.14 17.55
N GLY A 365 15.08 23.93 17.22
CA GLY A 365 14.78 25.14 17.98
C GLY A 365 14.30 24.82 19.39
N ILE A 366 14.74 25.66 20.32
CA ILE A 366 14.47 25.53 21.77
C ILE A 366 13.43 26.56 22.20
N ASP A 367 13.19 27.59 21.39
CA ASP A 367 12.23 28.65 21.70
C ASP A 367 10.81 28.09 21.78
N ALA A 368 10.12 28.35 22.89
CA ALA A 368 8.74 27.91 23.08
C ALA A 368 7.77 28.52 22.04
N ALA A 369 8.12 29.69 21.47
CA ALA A 369 7.36 30.31 20.41
C ALA A 369 7.66 29.62 19.06
N PRO A 370 6.63 29.35 18.24
CA PRO A 370 6.84 28.76 16.92
C PRO A 370 7.59 29.71 15.99
N GLN A 371 8.53 29.14 15.23
CA GLN A 371 9.34 29.88 14.28
C GLN A 371 8.72 29.80 12.88
N ILE A 372 8.46 30.94 12.25
CA ILE A 372 8.04 31.00 10.84
C ILE A 372 9.29 31.12 9.98
N ALA A 373 9.58 30.10 9.18
CA ALA A 373 10.68 30.04 8.24
C ALA A 373 10.21 30.24 6.79
N THR A 374 11.10 30.73 5.94
CA THR A 374 10.87 30.84 4.49
C THR A 374 11.46 29.64 3.77
N ALA A 375 10.85 29.19 2.66
CA ALA A 375 11.35 28.09 1.85
C ALA A 375 12.82 28.28 1.44
N SER A 376 13.21 29.51 1.10
CA SER A 376 14.59 29.87 0.76
C SER A 376 15.60 29.67 1.91
N LEU A 377 15.17 29.84 3.17
CA LEU A 377 16.02 29.55 4.33
C LEU A 377 16.23 28.05 4.50
N LEU A 378 15.15 27.26 4.38
CA LEU A 378 15.24 25.80 4.45
C LEU A 378 16.09 25.22 3.32
N GLN A 379 16.02 25.78 2.12
CA GLN A 379 16.86 25.36 1.01
C GLN A 379 18.34 25.69 1.24
N LYS A 380 18.64 26.88 1.80
CA LYS A 380 20.02 27.22 2.20
C LYS A 380 20.53 26.26 3.27
N GLU A 381 19.71 25.92 4.25
CA GLU A 381 20.06 24.95 5.28
C GLU A 381 20.29 23.55 4.70
N LEU A 382 19.43 23.11 3.78
CA LEU A 382 19.62 21.85 3.05
C LEU A 382 20.94 21.84 2.29
N GLN A 383 21.25 22.91 1.57
CA GLN A 383 22.50 23.06 0.83
C GLN A 383 23.71 23.07 1.76
N GLN A 384 23.64 23.73 2.91
CA GLN A 384 24.70 23.73 3.93
C GLN A 384 24.93 22.34 4.53
N ARG A 385 23.87 21.55 4.73
CA ARG A 385 23.98 20.17 5.22
C ARG A 385 24.44 19.18 4.13
N GLN A 386 24.20 19.50 2.86
CA GLN A 386 24.63 18.69 1.70
C GLN A 386 26.02 19.09 1.19
N THR A 387 26.51 20.29 1.53
CA THR A 387 27.91 20.63 1.30
C THR A 387 28.76 19.79 2.24
N PRO A 388 29.82 19.13 1.75
CA PRO A 388 30.77 18.47 2.64
C PRO A 388 31.24 19.50 3.67
N MET A 389 31.15 19.14 4.95
CA MET A 389 31.54 19.97 6.10
C MET A 389 32.73 20.85 5.76
N SER A 390 32.55 22.18 5.73
CA SER A 390 33.65 23.10 5.50
C SER A 390 34.69 22.90 6.61
N ALA A 391 35.95 22.69 6.24
CA ALA A 391 37.08 22.37 7.12
C ALA A 391 37.43 23.41 8.22
N SER A 392 36.55 24.39 8.48
CA SER A 392 36.76 25.51 9.41
C SER A 392 35.94 25.43 10.71
N ASP A 393 35.09 24.42 10.88
CA ASP A 393 34.33 24.22 12.13
C ASP A 393 35.16 23.35 13.12
N PRO A 394 35.35 23.72 14.40
CA PRO A 394 36.22 22.99 15.33
C PRO A 394 35.86 21.50 15.46
N LEU A 395 34.57 21.18 15.45
CA LEU A 395 34.07 19.80 15.48
C LEU A 395 34.36 19.05 14.17
N SER A 396 34.34 19.76 13.05
CA SER A 396 34.70 19.21 11.73
C SER A 396 36.19 18.92 11.63
N LYS A 397 37.02 19.78 12.23
CA LYS A 397 38.47 19.58 12.30
C LYS A 397 38.82 18.39 13.18
N GLU A 398 38.18 18.25 14.34
CA GLU A 398 38.37 17.09 15.22
C GLU A 398 37.92 15.79 14.55
N LEU A 399 36.77 15.79 13.84
CA LEU A 399 36.31 14.63 13.08
C LEU A 399 37.26 14.27 11.92
N LEU A 400 37.76 15.27 11.17
CA LEU A 400 38.74 15.07 10.11
C LEU A 400 40.05 14.52 10.67
N GLU A 401 40.55 15.05 11.80
CA GLU A 401 41.74 14.56 12.49
C GLU A 401 41.55 13.11 12.98
N MET A 402 40.37 12.76 13.51
CA MET A 402 40.05 11.37 13.89
C MET A 402 40.02 10.44 12.68
N MET A 403 39.43 10.87 11.55
CA MET A 403 39.41 10.09 10.31
C MET A 403 40.84 9.92 9.74
N ASP A 404 41.66 10.96 9.77
CA ASP A 404 43.04 10.93 9.30
C ASP A 404 43.92 10.03 10.17
N GLN A 405 43.73 10.06 11.50
CA GLN A 405 44.39 9.14 12.43
C GLN A 405 43.97 7.69 12.20
N PHE A 406 42.69 7.45 11.94
CA PHE A 406 42.18 6.11 11.60
C PHE A 406 42.81 5.60 10.31
N VAL A 407 42.81 6.40 9.23
CA VAL A 407 43.45 6.06 7.95
C VAL A 407 44.94 5.81 8.15
N ALA A 408 45.65 6.67 8.89
CA ALA A 408 47.06 6.47 9.21
C ALA A 408 47.29 5.15 9.98
N GLY A 409 46.41 4.79 10.92
CA GLY A 409 46.48 3.52 11.65
C GLY A 409 46.39 2.29 10.74
N THR A 410 45.66 2.37 9.62
CA THR A 410 45.53 1.25 8.66
C THR A 410 46.85 0.89 7.97
N THR A 411 47.81 1.82 7.90
CA THR A 411 49.17 1.54 7.41
C THR A 411 49.92 0.55 8.31
N THR A 412 49.57 0.49 9.60
CA THR A 412 50.25 -0.35 10.60
C THR A 412 49.71 -1.79 10.68
N LEU A 413 48.64 -2.10 9.93
CA LEU A 413 48.06 -3.45 9.88
C LEU A 413 48.99 -4.41 9.14
N THR A 414 49.17 -5.60 9.72
CA THR A 414 49.86 -6.71 9.04
C THR A 414 49.07 -7.20 7.83
N PRO A 415 49.68 -7.94 6.89
CA PRO A 415 48.96 -8.49 5.73
C PRO A 415 47.71 -9.30 6.11
N ALA A 416 47.80 -10.11 7.18
CA ALA A 416 46.66 -10.90 7.67
C ALA A 416 45.54 -10.02 8.28
N GLU A 417 45.90 -8.99 9.04
CA GLU A 417 44.94 -8.04 9.62
C GLU A 417 44.27 -7.18 8.53
N ARG A 418 45.02 -6.78 7.51
CA ARG A 418 44.50 -6.05 6.34
C ARG A 418 43.52 -6.90 5.54
N HIS A 419 43.82 -8.19 5.37
CA HIS A 419 42.92 -9.12 4.71
C HIS A 419 41.58 -9.27 5.47
N ILE A 420 41.64 -9.34 6.81
CA ILE A 420 40.43 -9.37 7.64
C ILE A 420 39.65 -8.04 7.58
N MET A 421 40.36 -6.91 7.61
CA MET A 421 39.77 -5.59 7.45
C MET A 421 39.01 -5.45 6.13
N ARG A 422 39.53 -6.06 5.05
CA ARG A 422 38.89 -6.02 3.73
C ARG A 422 37.50 -6.66 3.73
N PHE A 423 37.31 -7.76 4.46
CA PHE A 423 35.98 -8.37 4.58
C PHE A 423 34.95 -7.43 5.22
N TYR A 424 35.33 -6.59 6.19
CA TYR A 424 34.42 -5.57 6.74
C TYR A 424 34.12 -4.45 5.75
N ILE A 425 35.12 -4.02 4.96
CA ILE A 425 34.92 -3.02 3.90
C ILE A 425 33.91 -3.55 2.86
N ASP A 426 34.00 -4.83 2.53
CA ASP A 426 33.11 -5.51 1.58
C ASP A 426 31.74 -5.89 2.20
N GLY A 427 31.53 -5.63 3.50
CA GLY A 427 30.23 -5.76 4.18
C GLY A 427 29.96 -7.08 4.89
N HIS A 428 30.99 -7.91 5.11
CA HIS A 428 30.84 -9.20 5.77
C HIS A 428 30.79 -9.11 7.30
N GLU A 429 30.08 -10.07 7.90
CA GLU A 429 29.92 -10.22 9.34
C GLU A 429 31.03 -11.08 9.98
N ILE A 430 31.29 -10.90 11.28
CA ILE A 430 32.35 -11.64 12.01
C ILE A 430 32.16 -13.16 11.89
N ALA A 431 30.92 -13.63 11.80
CA ALA A 431 30.57 -15.03 11.67
C ALA A 431 30.96 -15.64 10.30
N GLU A 432 31.08 -14.81 9.26
CA GLU A 432 31.34 -15.23 7.88
C GLU A 432 32.84 -15.25 7.55
N ILE A 433 33.63 -14.40 8.22
CA ILE A 433 35.08 -14.27 8.01
C ILE A 433 35.87 -15.59 8.18
N PRO A 434 35.57 -16.47 9.16
CA PRO A 434 36.30 -17.74 9.31
C PRO A 434 36.26 -18.62 8.05
N GLU A 435 35.10 -18.68 7.39
CA GLU A 435 34.90 -19.47 6.17
C GLU A 435 35.60 -18.82 4.97
N LEU A 436 35.48 -17.50 4.83
CA LEU A 436 36.06 -16.75 3.72
C LEU A 436 37.60 -16.68 3.78
N ALA A 437 38.15 -16.55 4.99
CA ALA A 437 39.59 -16.44 5.22
C ALA A 437 40.27 -17.80 5.49
N PHE A 438 39.51 -18.91 5.53
CA PHE A 438 40.00 -20.26 5.85
C PHE A 438 40.80 -20.32 7.17
N ILE A 439 40.32 -19.65 8.22
CA ILE A 439 40.94 -19.61 9.56
C ILE A 439 39.93 -19.84 10.67
N SER A 440 40.39 -20.24 11.86
CA SER A 440 39.49 -20.43 13.00
C SER A 440 38.88 -19.11 13.51
N ILE A 441 37.67 -19.17 14.08
CA ILE A 441 37.01 -18.02 14.72
C ILE A 441 37.86 -17.40 15.84
N ASN A 442 38.66 -18.21 16.54
CA ASN A 442 39.58 -17.72 17.58
C ASN A 442 40.72 -16.90 16.97
N THR A 443 41.18 -17.28 15.78
CA THR A 443 42.18 -16.53 15.00
C THR A 443 41.59 -15.20 14.52
N VAL A 444 40.35 -15.18 14.02
CA VAL A 444 39.63 -13.94 13.65
C VAL A 444 39.50 -13.01 14.86
N ARG A 445 39.07 -13.52 16.02
CA ARG A 445 38.98 -12.73 17.27
C ARG A 445 40.33 -12.14 17.69
N LYS A 446 41.42 -12.89 17.54
CA LYS A 446 42.78 -12.42 17.83
C LYS A 446 43.19 -11.28 16.89
N HIS A 447 42.93 -11.41 15.59
CA HIS A 447 43.21 -10.36 14.62
C HIS A 447 42.33 -9.13 14.86
N ASN A 448 41.03 -9.29 15.12
CA ASN A 448 40.14 -8.18 15.47
C ASN A 448 40.66 -7.39 16.67
N LYS A 449 41.09 -8.07 17.75
CA LYS A 449 41.67 -7.38 18.91
C LYS A 449 42.90 -6.55 18.56
N ASN A 450 43.73 -7.03 17.64
CA ASN A 450 44.89 -6.28 17.17
C ASN A 450 44.50 -5.12 16.25
N ILE A 451 43.54 -5.33 15.34
CA ILE A 451 42.99 -4.29 14.46
C ILE A 451 42.42 -3.17 15.31
N TYR A 452 41.58 -3.49 16.29
CA TYR A 452 40.97 -2.55 17.22
C TYR A 452 42.02 -1.70 17.94
N ARG A 453 43.03 -2.36 18.52
CA ARG A 453 44.15 -1.68 19.18
C ARG A 453 44.94 -0.77 18.23
N LYS A 454 45.19 -1.19 16.99
CA LYS A 454 45.99 -0.43 16.01
C LYS A 454 45.23 0.75 15.39
N LEU A 455 43.91 0.62 15.25
CA LEU A 455 43.05 1.64 14.68
C LEU A 455 42.42 2.56 15.73
N GLY A 456 42.69 2.32 17.03
CA GLY A 456 42.15 3.13 18.12
C GLY A 456 40.63 2.97 18.32
N VAL A 457 40.05 1.85 17.89
CA VAL A 457 38.63 1.54 18.06
C VAL A 457 38.45 0.46 19.14
N GLY A 458 37.39 0.55 19.93
CA GLY A 458 37.07 -0.38 21.01
C GLY A 458 36.16 -1.53 20.59
N THR A 459 35.37 -1.35 19.53
CA THR A 459 34.31 -2.28 19.13
C THR A 459 34.22 -2.47 17.61
N LYS A 460 33.46 -3.48 17.18
CA LYS A 460 33.16 -3.70 15.77
C LYS A 460 32.28 -2.57 15.23
N GLU A 461 31.34 -2.10 16.04
CA GLU A 461 30.41 -1.04 15.72
C GLU A 461 31.15 0.28 15.44
N GLU A 462 32.15 0.60 16.26
CA GLU A 462 33.05 1.74 16.02
C GLU A 462 33.86 1.55 14.74
N LEU A 463 34.40 0.36 14.49
CA LEU A 463 35.11 0.07 13.24
C LEU A 463 34.22 0.30 12.01
N MET A 464 32.98 -0.20 12.05
CA MET A 464 32.02 -0.03 10.96
C MET A 464 31.59 1.43 10.80
N LEU A 465 31.46 2.18 11.89
CA LEU A 465 31.17 3.61 11.86
C LEU A 465 32.25 4.38 11.10
N TYR A 466 33.54 4.12 11.34
CA TYR A 466 34.64 4.75 10.61
C TYR A 466 34.62 4.39 9.12
N ILE A 467 34.36 3.12 8.78
CA ILE A 467 34.23 2.67 7.39
C ILE A 467 33.07 3.40 6.68
N ASP A 468 31.91 3.51 7.33
CA ASP A 468 30.74 4.20 6.78
C ASP A 468 30.94 5.71 6.67
N LEU A 469 31.63 6.34 7.63
CA LEU A 469 32.01 7.75 7.55
C LEU A 469 32.94 8.01 6.36
N LEU A 470 33.97 7.18 6.15
CA LEU A 470 34.87 7.27 5.00
C LEU A 470 34.13 7.03 3.68
N ARG A 471 33.18 6.09 3.66
CA ARG A 471 32.31 5.81 2.49
C ARG A 471 31.43 7.01 2.14
N ARG A 472 30.80 7.64 3.12
CA ARG A 472 29.94 8.83 2.91
C ARG A 472 30.74 10.07 2.54
N SER A 473 32.00 10.14 2.95
CA SER A 473 32.91 11.24 2.63
C SER A 473 33.67 11.06 1.30
N ASN A 474 33.38 10.01 0.51
CA ASN A 474 34.12 9.65 -0.71
C ASN A 474 35.63 9.45 -0.49
N ARG A 475 36.04 9.03 0.71
CA ARG A 475 37.44 8.77 1.12
C ARG A 475 37.74 7.29 1.33
N LEU A 476 36.83 6.39 0.92
CA LEU A 476 36.99 4.95 1.13
C LEU A 476 38.21 4.37 0.40
N ASP A 477 38.60 4.98 -0.72
CA ASP A 477 39.76 4.55 -1.51
C ASP A 477 41.08 4.68 -0.75
N GLU A 478 41.16 5.57 0.25
CA GLU A 478 42.33 5.73 1.12
C GLU A 478 42.63 4.45 1.92
N LEU A 479 41.63 3.61 2.16
CA LEU A 479 41.80 2.30 2.81
C LEU A 479 42.37 1.24 1.84
N ASN A 480 42.33 1.49 0.53
CA ASN A 480 42.72 0.54 -0.52
C ASN A 480 44.09 0.87 -1.15
N THR A 481 44.58 2.10 -1.00
CA THR A 481 45.77 2.62 -1.72
C THR A 481 47.14 2.30 -1.12
N ILE A 482 47.23 1.49 -0.06
CA ILE A 482 48.53 1.16 0.54
C ILE A 482 48.84 -0.32 0.26
N GLN A 483 49.43 -0.56 -0.92
CA GLN A 483 50.04 -1.84 -1.32
C GLN A 483 51.37 -2.08 -0.62
#